data_AF-A0A515A1W3-F1
#
_entry.id   AF-A0A515A1W3-F1
#
_cell.length_a   1.000
_cell.length_b   1.000
_cell.length_c   1.000
_cell.angle_alpha   90.00
_cell.angle_beta   90.00
_cell.angle_gamma   90.00
#
_symmetry.space_group_name_H-M   'P 1'
#
loop_
_entity.id
_entity.type
_entity.pdbx_description
1 polymer ?
#
loop_
_entity_poly.entity_id
_entity_poly.type
_entity_poly.pdbx_seq_one_letter_code
_entity_poly.pdbx_strand_id
1 'polypeptide(L)'
;MKDQIIAKLKEKYPKINLSKARLDAIADKLKVTEESEIEGKLEELNDIFPFAEIAKQDDRIRGLGNKDQKPADDKKPDSKTETNDSDNAEVPSWFKPFAETVPKLLTRLEAIENGKTVDTRKSQLEAKLKDATDAFKNTTLKAFNRMQFKDDEEFNAYLEEVETDAAEFVQTEANNGLSQTRPPITPKGTTTKQASKEELDAVMPNLV
;
A
#
# COMPACT_ATOMS: atom_id res chain seq x y z
N MET A 1 -2.21 5.84 -39.39
CA MET A 1 -2.39 5.28 -38.04
C MET A 1 -3.65 5.76 -37.33
N LYS A 2 -3.81 7.06 -37.05
CA LYS A 2 -5.02 7.58 -36.40
C LYS A 2 -6.32 7.19 -37.11
N ASP A 3 -6.39 7.39 -38.42
CA ASP A 3 -7.58 7.05 -39.21
C ASP A 3 -7.86 5.54 -39.25
N GLN A 4 -6.82 4.71 -39.25
CA GLN A 4 -6.94 3.24 -39.19
C GLN A 4 -7.48 2.80 -37.83
N ILE A 5 -7.03 3.41 -36.73
CA ILE A 5 -7.56 3.16 -35.38
C ILE A 5 -9.05 3.53 -35.31
N ILE A 6 -9.44 4.68 -35.86
CA ILE A 6 -10.84 5.12 -35.88
C ILE A 6 -11.69 4.18 -36.74
N ALA A 7 -11.19 3.74 -37.89
CA ALA A 7 -11.89 2.79 -38.77
C ALA A 7 -12.13 1.45 -38.05
N LYS A 8 -11.08 0.88 -37.45
CA LYS A 8 -11.16 -0.37 -36.67
C LYS A 8 -12.05 -0.26 -35.45
N LEU A 9 -12.03 0.88 -34.75
CA LEU A 9 -12.92 1.16 -33.63
C LEU A 9 -14.40 1.15 -34.06
N LYS A 10 -14.73 1.77 -35.21
CA LYS A 10 -16.09 1.75 -35.74
C LYS A 10 -16.50 0.36 -36.27
N GLU A 11 -15.57 -0.39 -36.83
CA GLU A 11 -15.80 -1.74 -37.33
C GLU A 11 -16.10 -2.72 -36.18
N LYS A 12 -15.29 -2.69 -35.10
CA LYS A 12 -15.44 -3.57 -33.93
C LYS A 12 -16.62 -3.14 -33.04
N TYR A 13 -16.93 -1.85 -32.99
CA TYR A 13 -18.01 -1.30 -32.16
C TYR A 13 -19.06 -0.51 -32.97
N PRO A 14 -19.77 -1.16 -33.91
CA PRO A 14 -20.63 -0.47 -34.87
C PRO A 14 -21.90 0.13 -34.24
N LYS A 15 -22.28 -0.33 -33.05
CA LYS A 15 -23.48 0.14 -32.32
C LYS A 15 -23.19 1.33 -31.40
N ILE A 16 -21.94 1.80 -31.35
CA ILE A 16 -21.50 2.82 -30.40
C ILE A 16 -21.39 4.17 -31.11
N ASN A 17 -22.22 5.13 -30.69
CA ASN A 17 -22.23 6.49 -31.24
C ASN A 17 -21.28 7.42 -30.47
N LEU A 18 -19.97 7.19 -30.57
CA LEU A 18 -18.98 8.12 -30.00
C LEU A 18 -18.95 9.45 -30.77
N SER A 19 -18.82 10.57 -30.06
CA SER A 19 -18.56 11.86 -30.71
C SER A 19 -17.21 11.86 -31.43
N LYS A 20 -17.06 12.73 -32.44
CA LYS A 20 -15.80 12.89 -33.19
C LYS A 20 -14.60 13.17 -32.26
N ALA A 21 -14.79 14.03 -31.27
CA ALA A 21 -13.76 14.35 -30.27
C ALA A 21 -13.32 13.12 -29.46
N ARG A 22 -14.25 12.21 -29.11
CA ARG A 22 -13.92 10.97 -28.41
C ARG A 22 -13.18 9.99 -29.30
N LEU A 23 -13.59 9.84 -30.56
CA LEU A 23 -12.88 9.02 -31.53
C LEU A 23 -11.43 9.50 -31.72
N ASP A 24 -11.24 10.81 -31.85
CA ASP A 24 -9.92 11.43 -31.99
C ASP A 24 -9.06 11.22 -30.73
N ALA A 25 -9.64 11.44 -29.54
CA ALA A 25 -8.93 11.27 -28.27
C ALA A 25 -8.56 9.81 -27.99
N ILE A 26 -9.42 8.86 -28.35
CA ILE A 26 -9.11 7.43 -28.26
C ILE A 26 -7.93 7.11 -29.19
N ALA A 27 -7.98 7.57 -30.44
CA ALA A 27 -6.93 7.31 -31.41
C ALA A 27 -5.59 7.99 -31.06
N ASP A 28 -5.60 9.16 -30.42
CA ASP A 28 -4.38 9.83 -29.94
C ASP A 28 -3.78 9.14 -28.69
N LYS A 29 -4.63 8.58 -27.83
CA LYS A 29 -4.19 7.81 -26.65
C LYS A 29 -3.71 6.41 -27.01
N LEU A 30 -4.28 5.82 -28.05
CA LEU A 30 -3.87 4.53 -28.59
C LEU A 30 -2.56 4.73 -29.36
N LYS A 31 -1.44 4.78 -28.62
CA LYS A 31 -0.09 4.83 -29.17
C LYS A 31 0.25 3.47 -29.79
N VAL A 32 -0.13 3.29 -31.05
CA VAL A 32 0.09 2.05 -31.79
C VAL A 32 0.96 2.32 -33.01
N THR A 33 1.96 1.46 -33.24
CA THR A 33 2.87 1.53 -34.38
C THR A 33 2.47 0.59 -35.51
N GLU A 34 1.79 -0.52 -35.21
CA GLU A 34 1.37 -1.54 -36.17
C GLU A 34 -0.15 -1.76 -36.19
N GLU A 35 -0.71 -2.06 -37.38
CA GLU A 35 -2.16 -2.22 -37.56
C GLU A 35 -2.72 -3.47 -36.85
N SER A 36 -1.90 -4.52 -36.71
CA SER A 36 -2.21 -5.76 -35.99
C SER A 36 -2.47 -5.55 -34.49
N GLU A 37 -1.82 -4.56 -33.88
CA GLU A 37 -1.92 -4.27 -32.45
C GLU A 37 -3.16 -3.44 -32.09
N ILE A 38 -3.78 -2.77 -33.07
CA ILE A 38 -4.91 -1.86 -32.83
C ILE A 38 -6.04 -2.60 -32.12
N GLU A 39 -6.37 -3.81 -32.58
CA GLU A 39 -7.55 -4.52 -32.11
C GLU A 39 -7.44 -4.97 -30.65
N GLY A 40 -6.26 -5.47 -30.23
CA GLY A 40 -6.00 -5.87 -28.85
C GLY A 40 -5.98 -4.66 -27.90
N LYS A 41 -5.32 -3.57 -28.30
CA LYS A 41 -5.28 -2.34 -27.50
C LYS A 41 -6.65 -1.68 -27.38
N LEU A 42 -7.50 -1.77 -28.41
CA LEU A 42 -8.89 -1.29 -28.34
C LEU A 42 -9.75 -2.13 -27.39
N GLU A 43 -9.43 -3.40 -27.20
CA GLU A 43 -10.12 -4.28 -26.26
C GLU A 43 -9.70 -3.99 -24.82
N GLU A 44 -8.39 -3.91 -24.57
CA GLU A 44 -7.83 -3.46 -23.28
C GLU A 44 -8.39 -2.09 -22.87
N LEU A 45 -8.44 -1.15 -23.82
CA LEU A 45 -8.96 0.19 -23.54
C LEU A 45 -10.48 0.16 -23.29
N ASN A 46 -11.23 -0.70 -23.97
CA ASN A 46 -12.67 -0.86 -23.71
C ASN A 46 -12.94 -1.53 -22.36
N ASP A 47 -12.07 -2.42 -21.88
CA ASP A 47 -12.21 -3.05 -20.57
C ASP A 47 -12.00 -2.04 -19.43
N ILE A 48 -11.03 -1.14 -19.57
CA ILE A 48 -10.75 -0.09 -18.57
C ILE A 48 -11.73 1.09 -18.71
N PHE A 49 -12.08 1.44 -19.95
CA PHE A 49 -12.97 2.55 -20.28
C PHE A 49 -14.07 2.10 -21.26
N PRO A 50 -15.17 1.50 -20.76
CA PRO A 50 -16.22 0.94 -21.59
C PRO A 50 -16.78 1.95 -22.59
N PHE A 51 -16.53 1.74 -23.89
CA PHE A 51 -16.94 2.65 -24.95
C PHE A 51 -18.46 2.81 -25.02
N ALA A 52 -19.20 1.77 -24.62
CA ALA A 52 -20.66 1.79 -24.56
C ALA A 52 -21.18 2.78 -23.51
N GLU A 53 -20.52 2.86 -22.35
CA GLU A 53 -20.89 3.82 -21.30
C GLU A 53 -20.52 5.25 -21.69
N ILE A 54 -19.36 5.43 -22.34
CA ILE A 54 -18.94 6.74 -22.87
C ILE A 54 -19.95 7.23 -23.92
N ALA A 55 -20.41 6.36 -24.82
CA ALA A 55 -21.41 6.74 -25.82
C ALA A 55 -22.78 7.07 -25.20
N LYS A 56 -23.22 6.34 -24.17
CA LYS A 56 -24.45 6.69 -23.44
C LYS A 56 -24.36 8.05 -22.77
N GLN A 57 -23.19 8.42 -22.25
CA GLN A 57 -22.95 9.75 -21.68
C GLN A 57 -22.97 10.83 -22.76
N ASP A 58 -22.29 10.60 -23.89
CA ASP A 58 -22.31 11.50 -25.04
C ASP A 58 -23.76 11.71 -25.55
N ASP A 59 -24.56 10.64 -25.66
CA ASP A 59 -25.98 10.72 -26.06
C ASP A 59 -26.83 11.47 -25.04
N ARG A 60 -26.58 11.30 -23.74
CA ARG A 60 -27.25 12.07 -22.68
C ARG A 60 -26.94 13.56 -22.81
N ILE A 61 -25.67 13.93 -23.03
CA ILE A 61 -25.25 15.33 -23.20
C ILE A 61 -25.87 15.93 -24.47
N ARG A 62 -25.89 15.18 -25.58
CA ARG A 62 -26.57 15.61 -26.83
C ARG A 62 -28.08 15.79 -26.64
N GLY A 63 -28.72 14.88 -25.91
CA GLY A 63 -30.15 14.96 -25.58
C GLY A 63 -30.49 16.15 -24.67
N LEU A 64 -29.55 16.60 -23.83
CA LEU A 64 -29.69 17.81 -23.02
C LEU A 64 -29.51 19.09 -23.86
N GLY A 65 -28.56 19.10 -24.81
CA GLY A 65 -28.33 20.24 -25.72
C GLY A 65 -29.50 20.54 -26.67
N ASN A 66 -30.37 19.56 -26.94
CA ASN A 66 -31.56 19.73 -27.77
C ASN A 66 -32.81 20.26 -27.04
N LYS A 67 -32.79 20.43 -25.71
CA LYS A 67 -33.90 21.07 -24.98
C LYS A 67 -33.82 22.59 -24.95
N ASP A 68 -32.68 23.19 -25.32
CA ASP A 68 -32.45 24.65 -25.25
C ASP A 68 -32.22 25.34 -26.60
N GLN A 69 -32.38 24.66 -27.74
CA GLN A 69 -32.22 25.29 -29.07
C GLN A 69 -33.55 25.45 -29.81
N LYS A 70 -34.21 26.60 -29.57
CA LYS A 70 -34.95 27.29 -30.65
C LYS A 70 -33.93 27.81 -31.67
N PRO A 71 -34.25 27.85 -32.97
CA PRO A 71 -33.27 28.20 -34.00
C PRO A 71 -32.88 29.68 -33.86
N ALA A 72 -31.59 29.94 -33.64
CA ALA A 72 -31.02 31.27 -33.68
C ALA A 72 -30.86 31.69 -35.15
N ASP A 73 -31.71 32.62 -35.57
CA ASP A 73 -31.50 33.42 -36.77
C ASP A 73 -30.25 34.30 -36.59
N ASP A 74 -29.54 34.51 -37.69
CA ASP A 74 -28.24 35.18 -37.78
C ASP A 74 -28.22 36.54 -37.05
N LYS A 75 -27.31 36.69 -36.07
CA LYS A 75 -26.59 37.96 -35.84
C LYS A 75 -25.38 37.78 -34.92
N LYS A 76 -24.23 38.18 -35.46
CA LYS A 76 -22.89 38.29 -34.89
C LYS A 76 -22.89 39.11 -33.57
N PRO A 77 -22.02 38.78 -32.59
CA PRO A 77 -22.08 39.38 -31.26
C PRO A 77 -21.35 40.72 -31.24
N ASP A 78 -21.90 41.68 -30.51
CA ASP A 78 -21.08 42.74 -29.92
C ASP A 78 -21.35 42.78 -28.42
N SER A 79 -20.25 42.77 -27.68
CA SER A 79 -20.16 42.45 -26.27
C SER A 79 -20.43 43.69 -25.43
N LYS A 80 -21.49 43.68 -24.62
CA LYS A 80 -21.54 44.45 -23.38
C LYS A 80 -22.00 43.55 -22.25
N THR A 81 -20.99 43.10 -21.51
CA THR A 81 -21.08 42.48 -20.20
C THR A 81 -21.73 43.48 -19.25
N GLU A 82 -23.00 43.26 -18.93
CA GLU A 82 -23.55 43.76 -17.66
C GLU A 82 -23.18 42.74 -16.59
N THR A 83 -22.25 43.17 -15.74
CA THR A 83 -22.01 42.67 -14.39
C THR A 83 -23.33 42.38 -13.68
N ASN A 84 -23.66 41.10 -13.54
CA ASN A 84 -24.46 40.65 -12.42
C ASN A 84 -23.49 40.19 -11.34
N ASP A 85 -23.39 41.01 -10.30
CA ASP A 85 -23.00 40.59 -8.97
C ASP A 85 -23.74 39.30 -8.61
N SER A 86 -23.00 38.20 -8.50
CA SER A 86 -23.44 37.02 -7.77
C SER A 86 -22.33 36.60 -6.82
N ASP A 87 -22.15 37.41 -5.77
CA ASP A 87 -21.47 37.08 -4.51
C ASP A 87 -22.26 36.00 -3.73
N ASN A 88 -22.55 34.89 -4.40
CA ASN A 88 -22.87 33.61 -3.79
C ASN A 88 -22.57 32.51 -4.81
N ALA A 89 -21.31 32.08 -4.86
CA ALA A 89 -20.99 30.75 -5.36
C ALA A 89 -21.54 29.73 -4.35
N GLU A 90 -22.87 29.65 -4.23
CA GLU A 90 -23.52 28.65 -3.41
C GLU A 90 -23.25 27.31 -4.09
N VAL A 91 -22.46 26.49 -3.42
CA VAL A 91 -22.14 25.13 -3.82
C VAL A 91 -23.43 24.43 -4.27
N PRO A 92 -23.53 23.95 -5.53
CA PRO A 92 -24.76 23.38 -6.05
C PRO A 92 -25.34 22.31 -5.12
N SER A 93 -26.66 22.27 -4.95
CA SER A 93 -27.32 21.34 -4.01
C SER A 93 -26.94 19.87 -4.22
N TRP A 94 -26.64 19.47 -5.47
CA TRP A 94 -26.16 18.13 -5.81
C TRP A 94 -24.75 17.82 -5.26
N PHE A 95 -23.93 18.84 -4.98
CA PHE A 95 -22.57 18.69 -4.46
C PHE A 95 -22.52 18.69 -2.93
N LYS A 96 -23.52 19.24 -2.24
CA LYS A 96 -23.61 19.20 -0.75
C LYS A 96 -23.38 17.79 -0.16
N PRO A 97 -24.02 16.69 -0.64
CA PRO A 97 -23.74 15.36 -0.13
C PRO A 97 -22.30 14.89 -0.40
N PHE A 98 -21.68 15.33 -1.49
CA PHE A 98 -20.29 15.01 -1.82
C PHE A 98 -19.31 15.77 -0.92
N ALA A 99 -19.55 17.07 -0.68
CA ALA A 99 -18.77 17.91 0.21
C ALA A 99 -18.71 17.36 1.64
N GLU A 100 -19.79 16.72 2.11
CA GLU A 100 -19.82 16.06 3.43
C GLU A 100 -19.19 14.66 3.43
N THR A 101 -19.21 13.95 2.30
CA THR A 101 -18.74 12.55 2.22
C THR A 101 -17.24 12.46 1.98
N VAL A 102 -16.68 13.30 1.11
CA VAL A 102 -15.24 13.34 0.81
C VAL A 102 -14.36 13.44 2.05
N PRO A 103 -14.56 14.38 2.99
CA PRO A 103 -13.72 14.45 4.19
C PRO A 103 -13.84 13.20 5.06
N LYS A 104 -15.03 12.60 5.18
CA LYS A 104 -15.22 11.34 5.91
C LYS A 104 -14.47 10.17 5.26
N LEU A 105 -14.39 10.14 3.93
CA LEU A 105 -13.63 9.13 3.20
C LEU A 105 -12.13 9.34 3.36
N LEU A 106 -11.65 10.58 3.32
CA LEU A 106 -10.25 10.91 3.57
C LEU A 106 -9.82 10.50 4.99
N THR A 107 -10.60 10.84 6.02
CA THR A 107 -10.30 10.42 7.40
C THR A 107 -10.28 8.89 7.55
N ARG A 108 -11.18 8.18 6.87
CA ARG A 108 -11.16 6.70 6.87
C ARG A 108 -9.96 6.13 6.13
N LEU A 109 -9.55 6.76 5.03
CA LEU A 109 -8.38 6.36 4.28
C LEU A 109 -7.12 6.53 5.11
N GLU A 110 -6.94 7.70 5.74
CA GLU A 110 -5.85 7.97 6.67
C GLU A 110 -5.84 6.96 7.84
N ALA A 111 -7.01 6.64 8.40
CA ALA A 111 -7.11 5.63 9.45
C ALA A 111 -6.70 4.22 8.98
N ILE A 112 -7.04 3.84 7.73
CA ILE A 112 -6.63 2.56 7.14
C ILE A 112 -5.13 2.54 6.85
N GLU A 113 -4.58 3.61 6.29
CA GLU A 113 -3.15 3.74 6.02
C GLU A 113 -2.35 3.67 7.32
N ASN A 114 -2.76 4.42 8.34
CA ASN A 114 -2.17 4.35 9.68
C ASN A 114 -2.30 2.95 10.29
N GLY A 115 -3.45 2.29 10.14
CA GLY A 115 -3.66 0.92 10.62
C GLY A 115 -2.72 -0.10 9.97
N LYS A 116 -2.54 -0.04 8.64
CA LYS A 116 -1.58 -0.90 7.92
C LYS A 116 -0.15 -0.68 8.38
N THR A 117 0.22 0.58 8.65
CA THR A 117 1.54 0.92 9.17
C THR A 117 1.75 0.32 10.56
N VAL A 118 0.75 0.39 11.45
CA VAL A 118 0.80 -0.22 12.79
C VAL A 118 0.96 -1.74 12.70
N ASP A 119 0.19 -2.42 11.85
CA ASP A 119 0.29 -3.88 11.68
C ASP A 119 1.66 -4.31 11.14
N THR A 120 2.20 -3.57 10.18
CA THR A 120 3.53 -3.83 9.60
C THR A 120 4.63 -3.68 10.66
N ARG A 121 4.59 -2.57 11.40
CA ARG A 121 5.53 -2.28 12.50
C ARG A 121 5.43 -3.32 13.62
N LYS A 122 4.22 -3.76 13.96
CA LYS A 122 4.00 -4.83 14.93
C LYS A 122 4.66 -6.14 14.49
N SER A 123 4.51 -6.52 13.21
CA SER A 123 5.15 -7.72 12.67
C SER A 123 6.69 -7.62 12.71
N GLN A 124 7.26 -6.43 12.47
CA GLN A 124 8.71 -6.21 12.58
C GLN A 124 9.20 -6.34 14.03
N LEU A 125 8.46 -5.77 14.99
CA LEU A 125 8.72 -5.91 16.41
C LEU A 125 8.65 -7.37 16.88
N GLU A 126 7.63 -8.11 16.46
CA GLU A 126 7.48 -9.54 16.79
C GLU A 126 8.63 -10.38 16.24
N ALA A 127 9.15 -10.05 15.06
CA ALA A 127 10.30 -10.73 14.46
C ALA A 127 11.60 -10.47 15.23
N LYS A 128 11.80 -9.25 15.75
CA LYS A 128 12.96 -8.89 16.60
C LYS A 128 12.89 -9.55 17.97
N LEU A 129 11.68 -9.70 18.52
CA LEU A 129 11.44 -10.32 19.83
C LEU A 129 11.28 -11.84 19.79
N LYS A 130 11.63 -12.51 18.69
CA LYS A 130 11.42 -13.97 18.53
C LYS A 130 12.24 -14.81 19.52
N ASP A 131 13.43 -14.33 19.89
CA ASP A 131 14.37 -15.02 20.78
C ASP A 131 14.25 -14.53 22.24
N ALA A 132 13.42 -13.50 22.48
CA ALA A 132 13.12 -12.98 23.80
C ALA A 132 12.10 -13.86 24.53
N THR A 133 12.07 -13.79 25.86
CA THR A 133 11.10 -14.58 26.64
C THR A 133 9.67 -14.06 26.46
N ASP A 134 8.68 -14.96 26.61
CA ASP A 134 7.27 -14.62 26.43
C ASP A 134 6.79 -13.48 27.34
N ALA A 135 7.37 -13.36 28.55
CA ALA A 135 7.03 -12.31 29.50
C ALA A 135 7.48 -10.93 28.98
N PHE A 136 8.72 -10.82 28.50
CA PHE A 136 9.24 -9.60 27.90
C PHE A 136 8.45 -9.26 26.62
N LYS A 137 8.32 -10.23 25.71
CA LYS A 137 7.58 -10.06 24.45
C LYS A 137 6.15 -9.55 24.67
N ASN A 138 5.39 -10.16 25.58
CA ASN A 138 4.01 -9.73 25.87
C ASN A 138 3.94 -8.32 26.46
N THR A 139 4.92 -7.93 27.28
CA THR A 139 4.95 -6.60 27.90
C THR A 139 5.29 -5.54 26.86
N THR A 140 6.30 -5.79 26.03
CA THR A 140 6.71 -4.91 24.94
C THR A 140 5.61 -4.75 23.89
N LEU A 141 4.91 -5.83 23.50
CA LEU A 141 3.76 -5.73 22.60
C LEU A 141 2.59 -4.93 23.18
N LYS A 142 2.33 -5.04 24.50
CA LYS A 142 1.31 -4.22 25.17
C LYS A 142 1.68 -2.74 25.18
N ALA A 143 2.97 -2.43 25.37
CA ALA A 143 3.48 -1.05 25.30
C ALA A 143 3.36 -0.51 23.86
N PHE A 144 3.79 -1.29 22.87
CA PHE A 144 3.68 -0.93 21.45
C PHE A 144 2.25 -0.58 21.03
N ASN A 145 1.25 -1.36 21.43
CA ASN A 145 -0.16 -1.08 21.12
C ASN A 145 -0.68 0.25 21.70
N ARG A 146 0.04 0.85 22.67
CA ARG A 146 -0.29 2.14 23.28
C ARG A 146 0.58 3.28 22.77
N MET A 147 1.62 2.97 21.99
CA MET A 147 2.52 3.95 21.40
C MET A 147 1.99 4.44 20.05
N GLN A 148 2.43 5.63 19.68
CA GLN A 148 2.20 6.23 18.37
C GLN A 148 3.55 6.80 17.91
N PHE A 149 4.03 6.37 16.75
CA PHE A 149 5.28 6.83 16.16
C PHE A 149 4.97 7.84 15.06
N LYS A 150 5.68 8.96 15.05
CA LYS A 150 5.49 10.02 14.04
C LYS A 150 5.96 9.60 12.66
N ASP A 151 7.06 8.86 12.60
CA ASP A 151 7.71 8.43 11.36
C ASP A 151 8.37 7.06 11.54
N ASP A 152 8.96 6.55 10.45
CA ASP A 152 9.67 5.27 10.47
C ASP A 152 11.02 5.36 11.18
N GLU A 153 11.62 6.55 11.31
CA GLU A 153 12.90 6.73 12.01
C GLU A 153 12.72 6.54 13.52
N GLU A 154 11.69 7.14 14.12
CA GLU A 154 11.33 6.98 15.53
C GLU A 154 10.98 5.52 15.86
N PHE A 155 10.30 4.84 14.94
CA PHE A 155 10.00 3.42 15.09
C PHE A 155 11.26 2.54 14.99
N ASN A 156 12.17 2.82 14.05
CA ASN A 156 13.41 2.06 13.92
C ASN A 156 14.33 2.26 15.14
N ALA A 157 14.42 3.49 15.67
CA ALA A 157 15.16 3.76 16.90
C ALA A 157 14.57 2.97 18.08
N TYR A 158 13.23 2.94 18.21
CA TYR A 158 12.56 2.11 19.21
C TYR A 158 12.83 0.61 19.03
N LEU A 159 12.87 0.10 17.79
CA LEU A 159 13.22 -1.30 17.54
C LEU A 159 14.64 -1.65 17.99
N GLU A 160 15.61 -0.76 17.74
CA GLU A 160 17.01 -0.96 18.15
C GLU A 160 17.16 -0.94 19.68
N GLU A 161 16.45 -0.03 20.36
CA GLU A 161 16.41 0.02 21.83
C GLU A 161 15.81 -1.26 22.40
N VAL A 162 14.66 -1.69 21.89
CA VAL A 162 14.00 -2.93 22.32
C VAL A 162 14.85 -4.17 22.06
N GLU A 163 15.58 -4.24 20.95
CA GLU A 163 16.49 -5.35 20.65
C GLU A 163 17.64 -5.42 21.67
N THR A 164 18.18 -4.26 22.05
CA THR A 164 19.23 -4.15 23.07
C THR A 164 18.69 -4.58 24.44
N ASP A 165 17.54 -4.05 24.85
CA ASP A 165 16.88 -4.40 26.11
C ASP A 165 16.51 -5.89 26.17
N ALA A 166 16.05 -6.46 25.04
CA ALA A 166 15.74 -7.89 24.96
C ALA A 166 16.99 -8.74 25.21
N ALA A 167 18.13 -8.37 24.62
CA ALA A 167 19.39 -9.08 24.82
C ALA A 167 19.87 -9.00 26.28
N GLU A 168 19.78 -7.81 26.90
CA GLU A 168 20.11 -7.63 28.32
C GLU A 168 19.16 -8.41 29.23
N PHE A 169 17.86 -8.42 28.93
CA PHE A 169 16.86 -9.16 29.70
C PHE A 169 17.12 -10.68 29.64
N VAL A 170 17.36 -11.23 28.46
CA VAL A 170 17.69 -12.65 28.31
C VAL A 170 18.99 -13.00 29.05
N GLN A 171 20.00 -12.15 28.99
CA GLN A 171 21.26 -12.37 29.70
C GLN A 171 21.08 -12.30 31.23
N THR A 172 20.32 -11.34 31.74
CA THR A 172 20.06 -11.20 33.17
C THR A 172 19.22 -12.36 33.71
N GLU A 173 18.22 -12.83 32.97
CA GLU A 173 17.48 -14.05 33.33
C GLU A 173 18.36 -15.30 33.31
N ALA A 174 19.22 -15.45 32.31
CA ALA A 174 20.18 -16.57 32.25
C ALA A 174 21.16 -16.54 33.44
N ASN A 175 21.70 -15.37 33.78
CA ASN A 175 22.60 -15.19 34.91
C ASN A 175 21.90 -15.44 36.25
N ASN A 176 20.66 -14.96 36.42
CA ASN A 176 19.87 -15.21 37.61
C ASN A 176 19.54 -16.70 37.74
N GLY A 177 19.13 -17.36 36.65
CA GLY A 177 18.90 -18.79 36.63
C GLY A 177 20.15 -19.57 37.04
N LEU A 178 21.32 -19.24 36.49
CA LEU A 178 22.59 -19.87 36.84
C LEU A 178 22.98 -19.62 38.30
N SER A 179 22.79 -18.40 38.81
CA SER A 179 23.09 -18.05 40.21
C SER A 179 22.23 -18.85 41.21
N GLN A 180 21.00 -19.19 40.84
CA GLN A 180 20.11 -20.03 41.65
C GLN A 180 20.44 -21.53 41.56
N THR A 181 21.14 -21.97 40.51
CA THR A 181 21.62 -23.35 40.44
C THR A 181 22.80 -23.54 41.38
N ARG A 182 22.69 -24.51 42.31
CA ARG A 182 23.82 -24.88 43.16
C ARG A 182 25.00 -25.29 42.27
N PRO A 183 26.22 -24.77 42.52
CA PRO A 183 27.38 -25.21 41.79
C PRO A 183 27.53 -26.73 41.94
N PRO A 184 28.00 -27.44 40.89
CA PRO A 184 28.24 -28.87 40.97
C PRO A 184 29.05 -29.19 42.22
N ILE A 185 28.60 -30.15 43.00
CA ILE A 185 29.35 -30.65 44.15
C ILE A 185 30.64 -31.24 43.60
N THR A 186 31.74 -30.50 43.69
CA THR A 186 33.07 -31.06 43.51
C THR A 186 33.28 -32.03 44.66
N PRO A 187 33.44 -33.33 44.40
CA PRO A 187 33.69 -34.27 45.48
C PRO A 187 35.02 -33.87 46.12
N LYS A 188 34.97 -33.43 47.38
CA LYS A 188 36.14 -33.29 48.25
C LYS A 188 36.58 -34.70 48.66
N GLY A 189 37.03 -35.46 47.67
CA GLY A 189 37.47 -36.84 47.77
C GLY A 189 38.95 -36.92 47.41
N THR A 190 39.74 -37.29 48.39
CA THR A 190 41.20 -37.39 48.43
C THR A 190 41.78 -38.49 47.54
N THR A 191 41.38 -38.57 46.25
CA THR A 191 42.04 -39.44 45.26
C THR A 191 41.92 -38.84 43.87
N THR A 192 42.83 -37.93 43.51
CA THR A 192 43.23 -37.78 42.11
C THR A 192 43.79 -39.12 41.66
N LYS A 193 42.97 -39.97 41.02
CA LYS A 193 43.50 -41.07 40.22
C LYS A 193 44.19 -40.45 39.01
N GLN A 194 45.47 -40.12 39.19
CA GLN A 194 46.39 -39.97 38.07
C GLN A 194 46.43 -41.32 37.36
N ALA A 195 46.26 -41.30 36.03
CA ALA A 195 46.48 -42.49 35.22
C ALA A 195 47.88 -43.03 35.53
N SER A 196 47.95 -44.32 35.83
CA SER A 196 49.22 -44.99 36.06
C SER A 196 50.05 -44.96 34.78
N LYS A 197 51.37 -45.02 34.90
CA LYS A 197 52.28 -44.89 33.76
C LYS A 197 52.03 -46.02 32.75
N GLU A 198 51.56 -47.16 33.24
CA GLU A 198 51.13 -48.33 32.48
C GLU A 198 49.87 -48.06 31.66
N GLU A 199 48.89 -47.33 32.19
CA GLU A 199 47.66 -46.97 31.47
C GLU A 199 47.93 -45.92 30.37
N LEU A 200 48.90 -45.03 30.57
CA LEU A 200 49.32 -44.08 29.53
C LEU A 200 50.10 -44.76 28.40
N ASP A 201 50.96 -45.72 28.73
CA ASP A 201 51.79 -46.45 27.76
C ASP A 201 50.95 -47.42 26.91
N ALA A 202 49.85 -47.96 27.44
CA ALA A 202 48.92 -48.80 26.69
C ALA A 202 48.11 -48.03 25.62
N VAL A 203 47.95 -46.71 25.77
CA VAL A 203 47.14 -45.87 24.87
C VAL A 203 47.98 -45.22 23.76
N MET A 204 49.27 -44.95 24.03
CA MET A 204 50.22 -44.40 23.05
C MET A 204 50.47 -45.22 21.77
N PRO A 205 50.48 -46.58 21.75
CA PRO A 205 50.76 -47.34 20.53
C PRO A 205 49.64 -47.30 19.48
N ASN A 206 48.45 -46.80 19.83
CA ASN A 206 47.33 -46.62 18.88
C ASN A 206 47.28 -45.18 18.31
N LEU A 207 48.29 -44.35 18.58
CA LEU A 207 48.35 -42.94 18.16
C LEU A 207 49.46 -42.66 17.12
N VAL A 208 49.67 -43.59 16.19
CA VAL A 208 50.52 -43.41 14.98
C VAL A 208 49.72 -43.76 13.74
#